data_AF-A0A1F9HP22-F1
#
_entry.id   AF-A0A1F9HP22-F1
#
_cell.length_a   1.000
_cell.length_b   1.000
_cell.length_c   1.000
_cell.angle_alpha   90.00
_cell.angle_beta   90.00
_cell.angle_gamma   90.00
#
_symmetry.space_group_name_H-M   'P 1'
#
loop_
_entity.id
_entity.type
_entity.pdbx_description
1 polymer ?
#
loop_
_entity_poly.entity_id
_entity_poly.type
_entity_poly.pdbx_seq_one_letter_code
_entity_poly.pdbx_strand_id
1 'polypeptide(L)'
;MTPFQQGLKSTFFRQKNGIWGEMMKSWFAGIFLFFLSVTTFAADEGRFFYHGNGKLKISNASKLRGLSPRLIALLDYLQEQLSHGNGTIKILSGYRSPQYNENLRKQGRLAGKASLHLEGMAADFVMEGVSAKRMWEYARQLNCCGVGFYHGNAIHLDTGPPRFWDETTSKVYTDISTHNKQIYAVTRYDIYHPGENLVFQIVRATEYPFGIKNEVRIMKNGEEWKKVRLDNKGDCIVVHNREEAQQFAIPISQLLDGGAQQFSIQISFCDKPSDEMPDQILSNPFVIVTQE
;
A
#
# COMPACT_ATOMS: atom_id res chain seq x y z
N MET A 1 -59.40 59.74 6.49
CA MET A 1 -59.95 58.55 7.18
C MET A 1 -58.83 57.96 8.02
N THR A 2 -58.97 58.12 9.33
CA THR A 2 -58.16 57.56 10.43
C THR A 2 -58.34 56.02 10.53
N PRO A 3 -57.63 55.29 11.42
CA PRO A 3 -56.20 54.92 11.38
C PRO A 3 -56.05 53.42 11.79
N PHE A 4 -55.04 53.07 12.59
CA PHE A 4 -54.91 51.87 13.47
C PHE A 4 -54.30 50.60 12.85
N GLN A 5 -53.38 49.86 13.49
CA GLN A 5 -52.79 49.95 14.83
C GLN A 5 -51.59 48.97 14.94
N GLN A 6 -50.59 49.34 15.78
CA GLN A 6 -49.84 48.54 16.78
C GLN A 6 -49.37 47.10 16.45
N GLY A 7 -48.20 46.61 16.86
CA GLY A 7 -47.19 47.06 17.82
C GLY A 7 -46.49 45.85 18.48
N LEU A 8 -45.25 46.06 18.97
CA LEU A 8 -44.55 45.41 20.10
C LEU A 8 -44.17 43.91 19.98
N LYS A 9 -42.87 43.57 19.87
CA LYS A 9 -41.82 43.36 20.92
C LYS A 9 -41.75 41.92 21.50
N SER A 10 -40.56 41.33 21.29
CA SER A 10 -39.75 40.49 22.19
C SER A 10 -40.33 39.21 22.81
N THR A 11 -39.70 38.06 22.57
CA THR A 11 -38.76 37.39 23.51
C THR A 11 -38.57 35.89 23.18
N PHE A 12 -37.32 35.44 23.32
CA PHE A 12 -36.85 34.10 23.71
C PHE A 12 -37.85 32.92 23.77
N PHE A 13 -37.58 31.86 23.00
CA PHE A 13 -37.80 30.49 23.44
C PHE A 13 -36.70 29.54 22.93
N ARG A 14 -36.13 28.79 23.87
CA ARG A 14 -35.14 27.73 23.73
C ARG A 14 -35.88 26.39 23.76
N GLN A 15 -35.68 25.50 22.78
CA GLN A 15 -36.10 24.08 22.87
C GLN A 15 -35.22 23.24 21.92
N LYS A 16 -34.20 22.54 22.42
CA LYS A 16 -34.14 21.09 22.78
C LYS A 16 -34.29 20.11 21.59
N ASN A 17 -33.14 19.57 21.20
CA ASN A 17 -32.77 18.27 20.61
C ASN A 17 -33.88 17.28 20.19
N GLY A 18 -33.79 16.78 18.95
CA GLY A 18 -34.48 15.58 18.47
C GLY A 18 -33.50 14.57 17.85
N ILE A 19 -33.25 13.47 18.59
CA ILE A 19 -32.33 12.34 18.31
C ILE A 19 -32.86 11.39 17.21
N TRP A 20 -33.56 11.91 16.20
CA TRP A 20 -34.19 11.07 15.15
C TRP A 20 -33.60 11.26 13.74
N GLY A 21 -32.61 12.14 13.58
CA GLY A 21 -31.91 12.37 12.30
C GLY A 21 -30.69 11.49 12.03
N GLU A 22 -30.14 10.81 13.05
CA GLU A 22 -28.92 10.00 12.92
C GLU A 22 -29.20 8.51 12.70
N MET A 23 -30.31 7.97 13.17
CA MET A 23 -30.64 6.54 13.01
C MET A 23 -30.98 6.14 11.57
N MET A 24 -31.47 7.06 10.74
CA MET A 24 -31.80 6.80 9.33
C MET A 24 -30.59 6.92 8.37
N LYS A 25 -29.48 7.52 8.81
CA LYS A 25 -28.24 7.60 8.02
C LYS A 25 -27.42 6.30 8.08
N SER A 26 -27.62 5.48 9.10
CA SER A 26 -26.89 4.22 9.28
C SER A 26 -27.43 3.06 8.44
N TRP A 27 -28.67 3.14 7.91
CA TRP A 27 -29.26 2.07 7.11
C TRP A 27 -28.94 2.16 5.61
N PHE A 28 -28.58 3.33 5.08
CA PHE A 28 -28.17 3.49 3.67
C PHE A 28 -26.67 3.33 3.43
N ALA A 29 -25.82 3.44 4.46
CA ALA A 29 -24.37 3.24 4.32
C ALA A 29 -23.97 1.75 4.16
N GLY A 30 -24.80 0.81 4.63
CA GLY A 30 -24.49 -0.62 4.63
C GLY A 30 -24.61 -1.31 3.27
N ILE A 31 -25.45 -0.79 2.36
CA ILE A 31 -25.71 -1.43 1.06
C ILE A 31 -24.69 -0.99 0.00
N PHE A 32 -24.07 0.19 0.15
CA PHE A 32 -23.06 0.70 -0.79
C PHE A 32 -21.68 0.01 -0.63
N LEU A 33 -21.38 -0.52 0.56
CA LEU A 33 -20.09 -1.14 0.88
C LEU A 33 -19.91 -2.56 0.29
N PHE A 34 -20.98 -3.20 -0.20
CA PHE A 34 -20.87 -4.55 -0.76
C PHE A 34 -20.47 -4.54 -2.24
N PHE A 35 -20.83 -3.50 -3.01
CA PHE A 35 -20.55 -3.41 -4.44
C PHE A 35 -19.17 -2.82 -4.79
N LEU A 36 -18.50 -2.11 -3.86
CA LEU A 36 -17.22 -1.45 -4.14
C LEU A 36 -15.98 -2.36 -4.14
N SER A 37 -16.07 -3.57 -3.59
CA SER A 37 -14.90 -4.46 -3.49
C SER A 37 -14.62 -5.27 -4.76
N VAL A 38 -15.63 -5.53 -5.58
CA VAL A 38 -15.47 -6.27 -6.84
C VAL A 38 -15.07 -5.34 -7.99
N THR A 39 -15.54 -4.08 -7.95
CA THR A 39 -15.24 -3.07 -8.97
C THR A 39 -13.80 -2.56 -8.94
N THR A 40 -13.14 -2.63 -7.78
CA THR A 40 -11.75 -2.16 -7.62
C THR A 40 -10.73 -3.11 -8.22
N PHE A 41 -10.94 -4.43 -8.18
CA PHE A 41 -10.00 -5.39 -8.77
C PHE A 41 -10.00 -5.35 -10.30
N ALA A 42 -11.18 -5.31 -10.92
CA ALA A 42 -11.29 -5.20 -12.37
C ALA A 42 -10.67 -3.89 -12.90
N ALA A 43 -10.75 -2.80 -12.13
CA ALA A 43 -10.15 -1.51 -12.48
C ALA A 43 -8.61 -1.51 -12.41
N ASP A 44 -8.01 -2.47 -11.69
CA ASP A 44 -6.57 -2.57 -11.49
C ASP A 44 -5.91 -3.64 -12.39
N GLU A 45 -6.68 -4.30 -13.28
CA GLU A 45 -6.14 -5.29 -14.23
C GLU A 45 -5.13 -4.66 -15.20
N GLY A 46 -4.03 -5.37 -15.48
CA GLY A 46 -2.98 -4.91 -16.39
C GLY A 46 -2.15 -3.71 -15.88
N ARG A 47 -2.30 -3.32 -14.61
CA ARG A 47 -1.57 -2.20 -13.99
C ARG A 47 -0.24 -2.60 -13.32
N PHE A 48 0.04 -3.90 -13.26
CA PHE A 48 1.19 -4.49 -12.57
C PHE A 48 2.01 -5.35 -13.52
N PHE A 49 3.32 -5.44 -13.32
CA PHE A 49 4.14 -6.32 -14.16
C PHE A 49 3.84 -7.81 -13.95
N TYR A 50 3.38 -8.16 -12.75
CA TYR A 50 2.95 -9.50 -12.38
C TYR A 50 1.45 -9.47 -12.04
N HIS A 51 0.63 -9.94 -12.98
CA HIS A 51 -0.81 -10.11 -12.80
C HIS A 51 -1.26 -11.40 -13.47
N GLY A 52 -2.28 -12.05 -12.92
CA GLY A 52 -2.92 -13.18 -13.57
C GLY A 52 -4.07 -12.75 -14.48
N ASN A 53 -4.97 -13.70 -14.75
CA ASN A 53 -6.16 -13.53 -15.57
C ASN A 53 -7.37 -12.89 -14.85
N GLY A 54 -7.20 -12.38 -13.63
CA GLY A 54 -8.25 -11.72 -12.85
C GLY A 54 -9.23 -12.68 -12.15
N LYS A 55 -9.00 -14.00 -12.21
CA LYS A 55 -9.89 -15.03 -11.65
C LYS A 55 -9.35 -15.69 -10.40
N LEU A 56 -8.78 -14.89 -9.49
CA LEU A 56 -8.21 -15.36 -8.23
C LEU A 56 -9.23 -16.20 -7.42
N LYS A 57 -8.95 -17.49 -7.25
CA LYS A 57 -9.70 -18.39 -6.37
C LYS A 57 -9.18 -18.31 -4.94
N ILE A 58 -9.96 -17.74 -4.04
CA ILE A 58 -9.63 -17.63 -2.61
C ILE A 58 -10.73 -18.27 -1.74
N SER A 59 -10.33 -18.99 -0.70
CA SER A 59 -11.27 -19.70 0.20
C SER A 59 -12.13 -18.75 1.05
N ASN A 60 -11.68 -17.51 1.25
CA ASN A 60 -12.40 -16.48 2.00
C ASN A 60 -12.02 -15.08 1.49
N ALA A 61 -12.87 -14.48 0.65
CA ALA A 61 -12.63 -13.18 0.04
C ALA A 61 -12.48 -12.03 1.06
N SER A 62 -13.07 -12.14 2.26
CA SER A 62 -12.91 -11.10 3.30
C SER A 62 -11.45 -10.91 3.75
N LYS A 63 -10.60 -11.94 3.57
CA LYS A 63 -9.16 -11.87 3.85
C LYS A 63 -8.38 -10.99 2.89
N LEU A 64 -8.97 -10.60 1.75
CA LEU A 64 -8.38 -9.62 0.83
C LEU A 64 -8.50 -8.18 1.34
N ARG A 65 -9.39 -7.93 2.30
CA ARG A 65 -9.61 -6.58 2.83
C ARG A 65 -8.33 -6.04 3.46
N GLY A 66 -7.92 -4.85 3.00
CA GLY A 66 -6.72 -4.16 3.49
C GLY A 66 -5.43 -4.68 2.87
N LEU A 67 -5.47 -5.60 1.91
CA LEU A 67 -4.30 -5.94 1.11
C LEU A 67 -4.11 -4.96 -0.04
N SER A 68 -2.87 -4.71 -0.44
CA SER A 68 -2.57 -3.88 -1.59
C SER A 68 -3.04 -4.57 -2.89
N PRO A 69 -3.54 -3.82 -3.89
CA PRO A 69 -3.89 -4.41 -5.18
C PRO A 69 -2.70 -5.12 -5.86
N ARG A 70 -1.47 -4.59 -5.71
CA ARG A 70 -0.25 -5.26 -6.21
C ARG A 70 -0.07 -6.65 -5.61
N LEU A 71 -0.31 -6.83 -4.31
CA LEU A 71 -0.19 -8.13 -3.67
C LEU A 71 -1.23 -9.10 -4.21
N ILE A 72 -2.45 -8.61 -4.45
CA ILE A 72 -3.54 -9.43 -4.97
C ILE A 72 -3.26 -9.85 -6.42
N ALA A 73 -2.76 -8.93 -7.27
CA ALA A 73 -2.31 -9.24 -8.61
C ALA A 73 -1.17 -10.29 -8.62
N LEU A 74 -0.22 -10.18 -7.68
CA LEU A 74 0.87 -11.15 -7.55
C LEU A 74 0.37 -12.54 -7.07
N LEU A 75 -0.61 -12.58 -6.16
CA LEU A 75 -1.23 -13.84 -5.73
C LEU A 75 -1.98 -14.52 -6.89
N ASP A 76 -2.70 -13.74 -7.69
CA ASP A 76 -3.39 -14.20 -8.89
C ASP A 76 -2.40 -14.76 -9.92
N TYR A 77 -1.33 -14.02 -10.19
CA TYR A 77 -0.23 -14.48 -11.04
C TYR A 77 0.34 -15.83 -10.57
N LEU A 78 0.70 -15.96 -9.29
CA LEU A 78 1.23 -17.22 -8.77
C LEU A 78 0.22 -18.38 -8.88
N GLN A 79 -1.06 -18.12 -8.63
CA GLN A 79 -2.10 -19.14 -8.76
C GLN A 79 -2.23 -19.63 -10.20
N GLU A 80 -2.23 -18.72 -11.17
CA GLU A 80 -2.26 -19.06 -12.58
C GLU A 80 -1.05 -19.89 -12.99
N GLN A 81 0.15 -19.46 -12.62
CA GLN A 81 1.40 -20.11 -13.03
C GLN A 81 1.61 -21.49 -12.39
N LEU A 82 1.20 -21.67 -11.13
CA LEU A 82 1.51 -22.89 -10.38
C LEU A 82 0.41 -23.93 -10.40
N SER A 83 -0.83 -23.51 -10.66
CA SER A 83 -2.02 -24.37 -10.59
C SER A 83 -2.95 -24.24 -11.79
N HIS A 84 -2.57 -23.46 -12.82
CA HIS A 84 -3.44 -23.13 -13.95
C HIS A 84 -4.77 -22.53 -13.51
N GLY A 85 -4.75 -21.71 -12.44
CA GLY A 85 -5.95 -21.09 -11.88
C GLY A 85 -6.86 -22.01 -11.07
N ASN A 86 -6.42 -23.24 -10.72
CA ASN A 86 -7.26 -24.22 -10.04
C ASN A 86 -7.01 -24.37 -8.54
N GLY A 87 -5.82 -24.02 -8.07
CA GLY A 87 -5.43 -24.16 -6.67
C GLY A 87 -6.00 -23.04 -5.81
N THR A 88 -7.01 -23.34 -5.02
CA THR A 88 -7.61 -22.36 -4.09
C THR A 88 -6.56 -21.84 -3.10
N ILE A 89 -6.39 -20.52 -3.04
CA ILE A 89 -5.54 -19.88 -2.03
C ILE A 89 -6.31 -19.75 -0.72
N LYS A 90 -5.67 -20.08 0.40
CA LYS A 90 -6.14 -19.78 1.75
C LYS A 90 -5.15 -18.87 2.45
N ILE A 91 -5.53 -17.61 2.63
CA ILE A 91 -4.74 -16.62 3.37
C ILE A 91 -4.85 -16.90 4.87
N LEU A 92 -3.71 -17.20 5.50
CA LEU A 92 -3.58 -17.41 6.94
C LEU A 92 -3.42 -16.08 7.66
N SER A 93 -2.55 -15.21 7.13
CA SER A 93 -2.28 -13.87 7.65
C SER A 93 -2.14 -12.89 6.49
N GLY A 94 -2.85 -11.76 6.55
CA GLY A 94 -2.79 -10.68 5.55
C GLY A 94 -2.35 -9.40 6.22
N TYR A 95 -3.11 -8.31 6.05
CA TYR A 95 -2.91 -7.10 6.82
C TYR A 95 -2.89 -7.36 8.34
N ARG A 96 -1.96 -6.71 9.04
CA ARG A 96 -1.84 -6.73 10.51
C ARG A 96 -1.92 -5.30 11.03
N SER A 97 -2.75 -5.07 12.05
CA SER A 97 -2.68 -3.80 12.77
C SER A 97 -1.34 -3.67 13.51
N PRO A 98 -0.83 -2.44 13.76
CA PRO A 98 0.38 -2.24 14.55
C PRO A 98 0.33 -2.93 15.92
N GLN A 99 -0.82 -2.84 16.60
CA GLN A 99 -1.04 -3.49 17.90
C GLN A 99 -0.95 -5.03 17.81
N TYR A 100 -1.56 -5.64 16.79
CA TYR A 100 -1.50 -7.08 16.61
C TYR A 100 -0.09 -7.56 16.27
N ASN A 101 0.63 -6.84 15.40
CA ASN A 101 2.01 -7.17 15.07
C ASN A 101 2.94 -7.07 16.29
N GLU A 102 2.76 -6.04 17.13
CA GLU A 102 3.52 -5.89 18.36
C GLU A 102 3.21 -7.00 19.37
N ASN A 103 1.94 -7.43 19.47
CA ASN A 103 1.58 -8.57 20.31
C ASN A 103 2.28 -9.87 19.85
N LEU A 104 2.37 -10.11 18.53
CA LEU A 104 3.13 -11.24 17.99
C LEU A 104 4.62 -11.17 18.38
N ARG A 105 5.21 -9.97 18.30
CA ARG A 105 6.61 -9.74 18.70
C ARG A 105 6.84 -10.04 20.17
N LYS A 106 5.96 -9.55 21.06
CA LYS A 106 6.02 -9.81 22.50
C LYS A 106 5.87 -11.30 22.85
N GLN A 107 5.17 -12.05 22.00
CA GLN A 107 5.05 -13.51 22.11
C GLN A 107 6.23 -14.28 21.50
N GLY A 108 7.29 -13.60 21.04
CA GLY A 108 8.46 -14.22 20.43
C GLY A 108 8.21 -14.79 19.03
N ARG A 109 7.08 -14.46 18.39
CA ARG A 109 6.79 -14.92 17.02
C ARG A 109 7.65 -14.16 16.00
N LEU A 110 7.84 -14.77 14.83
CA LEU A 110 8.59 -14.18 13.72
C LEU A 110 7.82 -12.99 13.10
N ALA A 111 7.98 -11.81 13.69
CA ALA A 111 7.35 -10.58 13.24
C ALA A 111 8.34 -9.40 13.31
N GLY A 112 8.61 -8.74 12.18
CA GLY A 112 9.46 -7.55 12.12
C GLY A 112 8.71 -6.27 12.54
N LYS A 113 9.44 -5.27 13.07
CA LYS A 113 8.88 -3.91 13.28
C LYS A 113 8.55 -3.24 11.93
N ALA A 114 9.39 -3.49 10.93
CA ALA A 114 9.27 -3.00 9.56
C ALA A 114 8.53 -4.01 8.64
N SER A 115 7.57 -4.76 9.18
CA SER A 115 6.88 -5.84 8.46
C SER A 115 5.88 -5.30 7.45
N LEU A 116 5.94 -5.78 6.21
CA LEU A 116 5.02 -5.40 5.13
C LEU A 116 3.56 -5.84 5.34
N HIS A 117 3.30 -6.69 6.33
CA HIS A 117 1.93 -6.94 6.77
C HIS A 117 1.25 -5.68 7.33
N LEU A 118 2.03 -4.73 7.88
CA LEU A 118 1.51 -3.48 8.43
C LEU A 118 1.05 -2.50 7.34
N GLU A 119 1.49 -2.70 6.10
CA GLU A 119 1.09 -1.95 4.91
C GLU A 119 0.13 -2.75 4.01
N GLY A 120 -0.31 -3.94 4.43
CA GLY A 120 -1.14 -4.81 3.59
C GLY A 120 -0.41 -5.36 2.37
N MET A 121 0.92 -5.26 2.35
CA MET A 121 1.78 -5.60 1.23
C MET A 121 2.36 -7.01 1.34
N ALA A 122 1.98 -7.77 2.36
CA ALA A 122 2.40 -9.16 2.58
C ALA A 122 1.24 -10.08 2.97
N ALA A 123 1.36 -11.35 2.61
CA ALA A 123 0.47 -12.43 3.03
C ALA A 123 1.24 -13.71 3.34
N ASP A 124 0.80 -14.41 4.38
CA ASP A 124 1.14 -15.79 4.66
C ASP A 124 -0.01 -16.67 4.17
N PHE A 125 0.24 -17.62 3.28
CA PHE A 125 -0.83 -18.40 2.65
C PHE A 125 -0.41 -19.83 2.28
N VAL A 126 -1.42 -20.64 2.00
CA VAL A 126 -1.29 -21.97 1.37
C VAL A 126 -2.09 -21.99 0.06
N MET A 127 -1.71 -22.86 -0.87
CA MET A 127 -2.41 -23.07 -2.13
C MET A 127 -2.74 -24.55 -2.30
N GLU A 128 -4.00 -24.86 -2.60
CA GLU A 128 -4.44 -26.23 -2.83
C GLU A 128 -3.69 -26.86 -4.01
N GLY A 129 -3.22 -28.10 -3.83
CA GLY A 129 -2.49 -28.84 -4.87
C GLY A 129 -1.07 -28.36 -5.14
N VAL A 130 -0.56 -27.33 -4.42
CA VAL A 130 0.80 -26.80 -4.62
C VAL A 130 1.55 -26.76 -3.29
N SER A 131 2.71 -27.42 -3.22
CA SER A 131 3.54 -27.42 -2.01
C SER A 131 4.18 -26.05 -1.75
N ALA A 132 4.38 -25.71 -0.49
CA ALA A 132 5.06 -24.48 -0.09
C ALA A 132 6.47 -24.36 -0.69
N LYS A 133 7.22 -25.45 -0.74
CA LYS A 133 8.53 -25.49 -1.39
C LYS A 133 8.45 -25.10 -2.87
N ARG A 134 7.48 -25.63 -3.62
CA ARG A 134 7.29 -25.28 -5.04
C ARG A 134 6.91 -23.81 -5.22
N MET A 135 6.01 -23.29 -4.37
CA MET A 135 5.66 -21.86 -4.39
C MET A 135 6.88 -20.98 -4.09
N TRP A 136 7.69 -21.34 -3.09
CA TRP A 136 8.89 -20.60 -2.71
C TRP A 136 9.96 -20.63 -3.81
N GLU A 137 10.25 -21.80 -4.39
CA GLU A 137 11.22 -21.95 -5.48
C GLU A 137 10.81 -21.12 -6.69
N TYR A 138 9.53 -21.15 -7.07
CA TYR A 138 9.02 -20.37 -8.19
C TYR A 138 9.08 -18.86 -7.93
N ALA A 139 8.57 -18.40 -6.78
CA ALA A 139 8.64 -16.97 -6.41
C ALA A 139 10.08 -16.46 -6.32
N ARG A 140 11.01 -17.30 -5.84
CA ARG A 140 12.45 -16.98 -5.84
C ARG A 140 13.00 -16.82 -7.25
N GLN A 141 12.61 -17.67 -8.19
CA GLN A 141 13.02 -17.58 -9.59
C GLN A 141 12.50 -16.31 -10.28
N LEU A 142 11.30 -15.83 -9.91
CA LEU A 142 10.75 -14.58 -10.45
C LEU A 142 11.60 -13.36 -10.08
N ASN A 143 12.28 -13.40 -8.93
CA ASN A 143 13.17 -12.34 -8.44
C ASN A 143 12.53 -10.94 -8.47
N CYS A 144 11.26 -10.84 -8.09
CA CYS A 144 10.47 -9.60 -8.13
C CYS A 144 9.86 -9.20 -6.78
N CYS A 145 9.93 -10.09 -5.79
CA CYS A 145 9.16 -10.01 -4.55
C CYS A 145 9.94 -10.58 -3.36
N GLY A 146 9.49 -10.28 -2.15
CA GLY A 146 9.97 -10.99 -0.96
C GLY A 146 9.24 -12.31 -0.79
N VAL A 147 9.98 -13.40 -0.58
CA VAL A 147 9.38 -14.70 -0.25
C VAL A 147 10.13 -15.41 0.89
N GLY A 148 9.35 -15.84 1.88
CA GLY A 148 9.82 -16.58 3.05
C GLY A 148 9.25 -17.99 3.08
N PHE A 149 10.05 -18.98 3.45
CA PHE A 149 9.59 -20.36 3.61
C PHE A 149 10.03 -20.93 4.96
N TYR A 150 9.06 -21.23 5.82
CA TYR A 150 9.29 -21.69 7.19
C TYR A 150 9.19 -23.22 7.34
N HIS A 151 9.63 -23.97 6.33
CA HIS A 151 9.61 -25.45 6.24
C HIS A 151 8.26 -26.14 6.59
N GLY A 152 7.14 -25.40 6.50
CA GLY A 152 5.79 -25.88 6.73
C GLY A 152 4.96 -25.95 5.44
N ASN A 153 3.63 -25.86 5.58
CA ASN A 153 2.71 -25.88 4.44
C ASN A 153 2.44 -24.48 3.85
N ALA A 154 2.91 -23.42 4.50
CA ALA A 154 2.67 -22.04 4.11
C ALA A 154 3.95 -21.35 3.67
N ILE A 155 3.79 -20.36 2.80
CA ILE A 155 4.83 -19.39 2.46
C ILE A 155 4.41 -18.00 2.89
N HIS A 156 5.42 -17.16 3.14
CA HIS A 156 5.28 -15.72 3.19
C HIS A 156 5.56 -15.15 1.80
N LEU A 157 4.73 -14.22 1.34
CA LEU A 157 4.95 -13.47 0.11
C LEU A 157 4.65 -11.99 0.35
N ASP A 158 5.47 -11.12 -0.22
CA ASP A 158 5.23 -9.69 -0.15
C ASP A 158 5.72 -8.94 -1.39
N THR A 159 5.23 -7.71 -1.55
CA THR A 159 5.49 -6.85 -2.72
C THR A 159 6.67 -5.91 -2.55
N GLY A 160 7.56 -6.17 -1.60
CA GLY A 160 8.82 -5.43 -1.45
C GLY A 160 9.92 -5.94 -2.38
N PRO A 161 11.13 -5.35 -2.30
CA PRO A 161 12.28 -5.76 -3.10
C PRO A 161 12.58 -7.26 -2.96
N PRO A 162 13.26 -7.87 -3.96
CA PRO A 162 13.63 -9.28 -3.91
C PRO A 162 14.44 -9.62 -2.66
N ARG A 163 13.92 -10.56 -1.88
CA ARG A 163 14.59 -11.14 -0.72
C ARG A 163 14.03 -12.51 -0.43
N PHE A 164 14.90 -13.41 -0.01
CA PHE A 164 14.59 -14.81 0.17
C PHE A 164 15.12 -15.24 1.53
N TRP A 165 14.25 -15.81 2.35
CA TRP A 165 14.62 -16.24 3.70
C TRP A 165 13.80 -17.45 4.16
N ASP A 166 14.24 -18.01 5.27
CA ASP A 166 13.57 -19.04 6.04
C ASP A 166 13.54 -18.63 7.52
N GLU A 167 13.13 -19.55 8.41
CA GLU A 167 13.05 -19.30 9.85
C GLU A 167 14.41 -18.93 10.46
N THR A 168 15.51 -19.47 9.91
CA THR A 168 16.87 -19.28 10.42
C THR A 168 17.53 -18.00 9.90
N THR A 169 17.11 -17.53 8.73
CA THR A 169 17.70 -16.38 8.02
C THR A 169 16.82 -15.13 8.00
N SER A 170 15.65 -15.18 8.65
CA SER A 170 14.66 -14.09 8.68
C SER A 170 15.14 -12.76 9.27
N LYS A 171 16.17 -12.80 10.15
CA LYS A 171 16.75 -11.64 10.85
C LYS A 171 15.76 -10.81 11.68
N VAL A 172 14.55 -11.31 11.96
CA VAL A 172 13.51 -10.54 12.69
C VAL A 172 13.87 -10.20 14.14
N TYR A 173 14.83 -10.92 14.72
CA TYR A 173 15.38 -10.70 16.06
C TYR A 173 16.61 -9.78 16.07
N THR A 174 17.08 -9.35 14.90
CA THR A 174 18.14 -8.34 14.78
C THR A 174 17.55 -6.95 14.83
N ASP A 175 18.43 -5.95 14.86
CA ASP A 175 18.11 -4.53 14.76
C ASP A 175 17.84 -4.07 13.31
N ILE A 176 17.82 -4.97 12.32
CA ILE A 176 17.63 -4.58 10.91
C ILE A 176 16.31 -3.85 10.65
N SER A 177 15.31 -4.04 11.50
CA SER A 177 14.01 -3.36 11.41
C SER A 177 13.86 -2.19 12.38
N THR A 178 14.94 -1.66 12.96
CA THR A 178 14.90 -0.41 13.76
C THR A 178 15.39 0.77 12.94
N HIS A 179 15.21 2.00 13.45
CA HIS A 179 15.86 3.21 12.94
C HIS A 179 15.65 3.48 11.45
N ASN A 180 14.51 3.02 10.90
CA ASN A 180 14.16 3.20 9.49
C ASN A 180 15.20 2.65 8.50
N LYS A 181 16.08 1.73 8.90
CA LYS A 181 17.14 1.14 8.04
C LYS A 181 16.61 0.52 6.75
N GLN A 182 15.36 0.05 6.77
CA GLN A 182 14.70 -0.65 5.67
C GLN A 182 13.63 0.19 4.96
N ILE A 183 13.58 1.49 5.22
CA ILE A 183 12.59 2.39 4.59
C ILE A 183 12.83 2.46 3.07
N TYR A 184 11.75 2.45 2.29
CA TYR A 184 11.81 2.66 0.83
C TYR A 184 10.48 3.18 0.31
N ALA A 185 10.43 3.58 -0.96
CA ALA A 185 9.21 4.06 -1.60
C ALA A 185 8.61 3.00 -2.52
N VAL A 186 7.30 3.03 -2.68
CA VAL A 186 6.62 2.16 -3.64
C VAL A 186 5.49 2.92 -4.31
N THR A 187 5.42 2.82 -5.64
CA THR A 187 4.32 3.37 -6.43
C THR A 187 3.08 2.52 -6.23
N ARG A 188 1.90 3.10 -6.44
CA ARG A 188 0.63 2.37 -6.39
C ARG A 188 0.53 1.32 -7.49
N TYR A 189 0.99 1.64 -8.70
CA TYR A 189 0.97 0.78 -9.89
C TYR A 189 2.36 0.66 -10.50
N ASP A 190 2.59 -0.37 -11.32
CA ASP A 190 3.83 -0.49 -12.11
C ASP A 190 3.66 0.14 -13.49
N ILE A 191 2.42 0.23 -13.98
CA ILE A 191 2.06 0.75 -15.30
C ILE A 191 1.08 1.90 -15.11
N TYR A 192 1.42 3.08 -15.63
CA TYR A 192 0.60 4.30 -15.58
C TYR A 192 0.20 4.76 -16.99
N HIS A 193 -0.96 5.40 -17.09
CA HIS A 193 -1.47 6.00 -18.33
C HIS A 193 -1.36 7.53 -18.31
N PRO A 194 -1.30 8.18 -19.49
CA PRO A 194 -1.29 9.64 -19.58
C PRO A 194 -2.54 10.25 -18.95
N GLY A 195 -2.36 11.34 -18.20
CA GLY A 195 -3.44 12.05 -17.48
C GLY A 195 -3.73 11.53 -16.08
N GLU A 196 -3.11 10.42 -15.65
CA GLU A 196 -3.24 9.93 -14.28
C GLU A 196 -2.37 10.70 -13.27
N ASN A 197 -2.62 10.47 -11.99
CA ASN A 197 -1.68 10.82 -10.94
C ASN A 197 -0.86 9.59 -10.58
N LEU A 198 0.47 9.74 -10.63
CA LEU A 198 1.38 8.81 -10.00
C LEU A 198 1.24 8.95 -8.50
N VAL A 199 0.64 7.95 -7.87
CA VAL A 199 0.58 7.85 -6.39
C VAL A 199 1.71 6.96 -5.90
N PHE A 200 2.43 7.40 -4.87
CA PHE A 200 3.44 6.59 -4.18
C PHE A 200 3.33 6.73 -2.66
N GLN A 201 3.89 5.76 -1.97
CA GLN A 201 3.93 5.68 -0.52
C GLN A 201 5.34 5.35 -0.03
N ILE A 202 5.65 5.75 1.19
CA ILE A 202 6.87 5.40 1.91
C ILE A 202 6.52 4.31 2.92
N VAL A 203 7.20 3.17 2.83
CA VAL A 203 6.86 1.96 3.57
C VAL A 203 8.00 1.50 4.47
N ARG A 204 7.72 0.59 5.39
CA ARG A 204 8.71 0.06 6.35
C ARG A 204 9.31 1.08 7.30
N ALA A 205 8.72 2.28 7.38
CA ALA A 205 9.04 3.25 8.41
C ALA A 205 8.60 2.73 9.79
N THR A 206 9.55 2.76 10.72
CA THR A 206 9.48 2.24 12.09
C THR A 206 9.50 3.35 13.12
N GLU A 207 10.03 4.51 12.76
CA GLU A 207 10.22 5.69 13.61
C GLU A 207 9.69 6.92 12.87
N TYR A 208 8.93 7.73 13.60
CA TYR A 208 8.29 8.97 13.17
C TYR A 208 8.50 10.03 14.25
N PRO A 209 8.48 11.34 13.92
CA PRO A 209 8.39 11.87 12.56
C PRO A 209 9.69 11.70 11.77
N PHE A 210 9.61 11.85 10.45
CA PHE A 210 10.75 12.07 9.56
C PHE A 210 10.37 13.09 8.48
N GLY A 211 11.34 13.75 7.88
CA GLY A 211 11.12 14.77 6.86
C GLY A 211 11.58 14.33 5.48
N ILE A 212 10.75 14.49 4.46
CA ILE A 212 11.14 14.32 3.05
C ILE A 212 11.32 15.69 2.38
N LYS A 213 12.33 15.81 1.50
CA LYS A 213 12.46 17.02 0.67
C LYS A 213 11.23 17.15 -0.22
N ASN A 214 10.70 18.36 -0.33
CA ASN A 214 9.56 18.69 -1.20
C ASN A 214 9.94 18.75 -2.70
N GLU A 215 11.10 18.21 -3.06
CA GLU A 215 11.55 18.08 -4.43
C GLU A 215 12.13 16.67 -4.59
N VAL A 216 11.45 15.84 -5.39
CA VAL A 216 11.89 14.48 -5.71
C VAL A 216 12.56 14.46 -7.07
N ARG A 217 13.50 13.55 -7.26
CA ARG A 217 14.15 13.32 -8.55
C ARG A 217 13.46 12.15 -9.25
N ILE A 218 13.10 12.35 -10.49
CA ILE A 218 12.63 11.30 -11.38
C ILE A 218 13.85 10.74 -12.08
N MET A 219 14.09 9.46 -11.86
CA MET A 219 15.15 8.71 -12.49
C MET A 219 14.61 8.03 -13.73
N LYS A 220 15.33 8.12 -14.86
CA LYS A 220 15.00 7.48 -16.14
C LYS A 220 16.16 6.57 -16.50
N ASN A 221 15.89 5.27 -16.63
CA ASN A 221 16.92 4.25 -16.92
C ASN A 221 18.14 4.33 -15.98
N GLY A 222 17.93 4.72 -14.72
CA GLY A 222 18.99 4.84 -13.70
C GLY A 222 19.65 6.22 -13.60
N GLU A 223 19.37 7.15 -14.51
CA GLU A 223 19.94 8.50 -14.51
C GLU A 223 18.92 9.55 -14.07
N GLU A 224 19.39 10.62 -13.42
CA GLU A 224 18.50 11.74 -13.05
C GLU A 224 17.98 12.41 -14.32
N TRP A 225 16.66 12.44 -14.49
CA TRP A 225 16.02 13.05 -15.65
C TRP A 225 15.45 14.42 -15.34
N LYS A 226 14.66 14.51 -14.27
CA LYS A 226 14.03 15.77 -13.86
C LYS A 226 13.72 15.80 -12.38
N LYS A 227 13.41 16.99 -11.88
CA LYS A 227 12.93 17.19 -10.51
C LYS A 227 11.45 17.60 -10.52
N VAL A 228 10.73 17.16 -9.49
CA VAL A 228 9.30 17.42 -9.34
C VAL A 228 9.02 17.83 -7.90
N ARG A 229 8.28 18.93 -7.71
CA ARG A 229 7.78 19.32 -6.39
C ARG A 229 6.51 18.56 -6.04
N LEU A 230 6.40 18.16 -4.78
CA LEU A 230 5.25 17.39 -4.28
C LEU A 230 4.08 18.30 -3.86
N ASP A 231 4.39 19.47 -3.30
CA ASP A 231 3.40 20.49 -2.99
C ASP A 231 3.95 21.93 -3.16
N ASN A 232 3.10 22.92 -2.89
CA ASN A 232 3.42 24.35 -2.98
C ASN A 232 3.89 24.96 -1.64
N LYS A 233 4.15 24.14 -0.63
CA LYS A 233 4.60 24.56 0.70
C LYS A 233 6.12 24.47 0.79
N GLY A 234 6.67 24.70 1.99
CA GLY A 234 8.12 24.79 2.26
C GLY A 234 8.95 23.60 1.77
N ASP A 235 10.26 23.64 2.00
CA ASP A 235 11.18 22.69 1.34
C ASP A 235 11.23 21.30 2.00
N CYS A 236 10.61 21.13 3.16
CA CYS A 236 10.59 19.89 3.92
C CYS A 236 9.15 19.53 4.31
N ILE A 237 8.69 18.35 3.87
CA ILE A 237 7.39 17.77 4.25
C ILE A 237 7.64 16.83 5.41
N VAL A 238 7.05 17.12 6.57
CA VAL A 238 7.14 16.28 7.76
C VAL A 238 6.05 15.21 7.71
N VAL A 239 6.46 13.95 7.89
CA VAL A 239 5.58 12.79 7.95
C VAL A 239 5.50 12.34 9.42
N HIS A 240 4.34 12.55 10.05
CA HIS A 240 4.16 12.30 11.48
C HIS A 240 3.77 10.86 11.82
N ASN A 241 3.19 10.14 10.87
CA ASN A 241 2.66 8.82 11.11
C ASN A 241 2.55 8.01 9.81
N ARG A 242 2.15 6.75 9.96
CA ARG A 242 2.02 5.78 8.87
C ARG A 242 0.95 6.16 7.85
N GLU A 243 -0.12 6.84 8.24
CA GLU A 243 -1.19 7.25 7.33
C GLU A 243 -0.70 8.35 6.39
N GLU A 244 0.03 9.34 6.91
CA GLU A 244 0.66 10.40 6.13
C GLU A 244 1.74 9.88 5.17
N ALA A 245 2.39 8.76 5.51
CA ALA A 245 3.38 8.12 4.65
C ALA A 245 2.79 7.46 3.39
N GLN A 246 1.46 7.35 3.26
CA GLN A 246 0.81 6.53 2.23
C GLN A 246 0.36 7.26 0.96
N GLN A 247 0.35 8.60 0.94
CA GLN A 247 -0.37 9.33 -0.11
C GLN A 247 0.41 10.55 -0.62
N PHE A 248 1.43 10.29 -1.42
CA PHE A 248 2.08 11.33 -2.23
C PHE A 248 1.64 11.18 -3.69
N ALA A 249 1.45 12.29 -4.40
CA ALA A 249 0.97 12.29 -5.77
C ALA A 249 1.78 13.21 -6.68
N ILE A 250 2.06 12.74 -7.90
CA ILE A 250 2.71 13.50 -8.97
C ILE A 250 1.84 13.38 -10.23
N PRO A 251 1.38 14.48 -10.83
CA PRO A 251 0.66 14.41 -12.10
C PRO A 251 1.54 13.82 -13.21
N ILE A 252 1.08 12.75 -13.89
CA ILE A 252 1.83 12.08 -14.97
C ILE A 252 2.08 13.02 -16.15
N SER A 253 1.23 14.04 -16.37
CA SER A 253 1.45 15.07 -17.40
C SER A 253 2.81 15.76 -17.27
N GLN A 254 3.38 15.80 -16.06
CA GLN A 254 4.72 16.32 -15.83
C GLN A 254 5.82 15.33 -16.23
N LEU A 255 5.51 14.05 -16.40
CA LEU A 255 6.46 12.95 -16.62
C LEU A 255 6.41 12.39 -18.06
N LEU A 256 5.58 12.96 -18.94
CA LEU A 256 5.47 12.49 -20.32
C LEU A 256 6.76 12.81 -21.09
N ASP A 257 7.41 11.75 -21.58
CA ASP A 257 8.55 11.78 -22.49
C ASP A 257 8.37 10.62 -23.47
N GLY A 258 8.48 10.87 -24.77
CA GLY A 258 8.08 9.90 -25.80
C GLY A 258 8.79 8.54 -25.64
N GLY A 259 8.03 7.44 -25.76
CA GLY A 259 8.53 6.07 -25.80
C GLY A 259 8.40 5.26 -24.49
N ALA A 260 8.50 3.94 -24.59
CA ALA A 260 8.46 3.03 -23.44
C ALA A 260 9.78 3.11 -22.66
N GLN A 261 9.74 3.62 -21.44
CA GLN A 261 10.91 3.86 -20.60
C GLN A 261 10.64 3.43 -19.16
N GLN A 262 11.71 3.03 -18.46
CA GLN A 262 11.63 2.68 -17.05
C GLN A 262 11.98 3.89 -16.18
N PHE A 263 11.08 4.21 -15.26
CA PHE A 263 11.22 5.32 -14.34
C PHE A 263 11.28 4.82 -12.89
N SER A 264 11.90 5.60 -12.01
CA SER A 264 11.77 5.47 -10.56
C SER A 264 11.82 6.85 -9.89
N ILE A 265 11.42 6.93 -8.63
CA ILE A 265 11.43 8.15 -7.84
C ILE A 265 12.55 8.02 -6.81
N GLN A 266 13.49 8.96 -6.83
CA GLN A 266 14.46 9.15 -5.77
C GLN A 266 13.99 10.26 -4.82
N ILE A 267 13.88 9.92 -3.54
CA ILE A 267 13.41 10.81 -2.48
C ILE A 267 14.56 10.98 -1.50
N SER A 268 14.94 12.22 -1.23
CA SER A 268 15.91 12.54 -0.17
C SER A 268 15.19 12.98 1.09
N PHE A 269 15.79 12.71 2.24
CA PHE A 269 15.27 13.17 3.53
C PHE A 269 15.87 14.53 3.92
N CYS A 270 15.05 15.37 4.54
CA CYS A 270 15.45 16.65 5.14
C CYS A 270 15.55 16.57 6.67
N ASP A 271 14.90 15.58 7.28
CA ASP A 271 14.98 15.32 8.71
C ASP A 271 14.90 13.81 8.94
N LYS A 272 15.77 13.28 9.80
CA LYS A 272 15.91 11.85 10.07
C LYS A 272 15.87 11.61 11.59
N PRO A 273 15.00 10.71 12.10
CA PRO A 273 14.97 10.37 13.52
C PRO A 273 16.21 9.60 14.01
N SER A 274 17.03 9.10 13.08
CA SER A 274 18.28 8.39 13.38
C SER A 274 19.27 8.53 12.22
N ASP A 275 20.56 8.53 12.53
CA ASP A 275 21.65 8.54 11.54
C ASP A 275 21.71 7.25 10.72
N GLU A 276 21.15 6.15 11.24
CA GLU A 276 21.09 4.85 10.54
C GLU A 276 20.01 4.80 9.45
N MET A 277 19.11 5.80 9.43
CA MET A 277 18.17 5.98 8.34
C MET A 277 18.94 6.45 7.09
N PRO A 278 18.70 5.85 5.90
CA PRO A 278 19.38 6.26 4.68
C PRO A 278 19.07 7.73 4.33
N ASP A 279 20.02 8.41 3.69
CA ASP A 279 19.84 9.82 3.27
C ASP A 279 18.84 9.96 2.12
N GLN A 280 18.66 8.89 1.35
CA GLN A 280 17.75 8.83 0.22
C GLN A 280 17.23 7.40 -0.01
N ILE A 281 16.05 7.31 -0.62
CA ILE A 281 15.41 6.06 -1.02
C ILE A 281 14.99 6.11 -2.48
N LEU A 282 14.80 4.92 -3.06
CA LEU A 282 14.25 4.74 -4.39
C LEU A 282 12.89 4.05 -4.33
N SER A 283 12.05 4.36 -5.31
CA SER A 283 10.83 3.58 -5.58
C SER A 283 11.14 2.30 -6.34
N ASN A 284 10.17 1.38 -6.39
CA ASN A 284 10.15 0.36 -7.44
C ASN A 284 10.12 1.03 -8.83
N PRO A 285 10.59 0.32 -9.88
CA PRO A 285 10.45 0.79 -11.24
C PRO A 285 8.98 0.82 -11.67
N PHE A 286 8.64 1.77 -12.52
CA PHE A 286 7.34 1.87 -13.19
C PHE A 286 7.53 2.35 -14.64
N VAL A 287 6.50 2.16 -15.47
CA VAL A 287 6.44 2.63 -16.85
C VAL A 287 5.23 3.54 -17.05
N ILE A 288 5.36 4.45 -18.01
CA ILE A 288 4.25 5.28 -18.49
C ILE A 288 4.00 4.84 -19.93
N VAL A 289 2.84 4.28 -20.21
CA VAL A 289 2.49 3.89 -21.58
C VAL A 289 2.07 5.12 -22.38
N THR A 290 2.41 5.16 -23.67
CA THR A 290 1.87 6.17 -24.58
C THR A 290 0.44 5.80 -24.98
N GLN A 291 -0.42 6.78 -25.27
CA GLN A 291 -1.67 6.48 -25.98
C GLN A 291 -1.28 5.93 -27.36
N GLU A 292 -1.82 4.76 -27.72
CA GLU A 292 -1.83 4.26 -29.10
C GLU A 292 -2.69 5.17 -29.99
#